data_AF-A0A1H6AHV5-F1
#
_entry.id   AF-A0A1H6AHV5-F1
#
_cell.length_a   1.000
_cell.length_b   1.000
_cell.length_c   1.000
_cell.angle_alpha   90.00
_cell.angle_beta   90.00
_cell.angle_gamma   90.00
#
_symmetry.space_group_name_H-M   'P 1'
#
loop_
_entity.id
_entity.type
_entity.pdbx_description
1 polymer ?
#
loop_
_entity_poly.entity_id
_entity_poly.type
_entity_poly.pdbx_seq_one_letter_code
_entity_poly.pdbx_strand_id
1 'polypeptide(L)'
;MENSTIKRQELYDLVWKESITSLAKKYALTSHGLKSICKNSNIPLPQNGYWSKVKFNKPVVIEKLPEDSSFSQLIELTSSVKEDTISYERSPYTILIQEIENDPNAPVIVSDNLTKPDILIQNTQEIYRKQKKERFYRDDKVDYVAINVDDANLARALRIMDAFIKLLRYRGHSFRRDRNNFGPHIVIKDVEFSFYLREVQKRIPADKLHYSSTYLPTGKLVLKIGQSITAVEWKDGSVKLENQLVKIVAKLELLAEKEILWREECRIAAIQRAEEERIKKEFLARKDKEIIKIKKLFSDAEKFEKATVYRRFIKATEQKAIEENNVTSVLKDWIKWANEKADWFDPFTKREDELLNENDKEELHKPKQQNNYYR
;
A
#
# COMPACT_ATOMS: atom_id res chain seq x y z
N MET A 1 27.05 19.23 -42.63
CA MET A 1 26.98 18.08 -41.72
C MET A 1 28.37 17.50 -41.65
N GLU A 2 29.08 17.67 -40.54
CA GLU A 2 30.43 17.11 -40.38
C GLU A 2 30.32 15.70 -39.81
N ASN A 3 30.52 14.69 -40.66
CA ASN A 3 30.66 13.31 -40.20
C ASN A 3 32.04 13.16 -39.55
N SER A 4 32.08 13.07 -38.23
CA SER A 4 33.32 12.77 -37.50
C SER A 4 33.42 11.27 -37.24
N THR A 5 34.32 10.58 -37.92
CA THR A 5 34.70 9.20 -37.60
C THR A 5 35.78 9.20 -36.52
N ILE A 6 35.56 8.50 -35.41
CA ILE A 6 36.52 8.37 -34.31
C ILE A 6 36.87 6.89 -34.08
N LYS A 7 38.11 6.61 -33.65
CA LYS A 7 38.49 5.23 -33.29
C LYS A 7 37.80 4.82 -31.97
N ARG A 8 37.46 3.53 -31.83
CA ARG A 8 36.84 2.96 -30.62
C ARG A 8 37.65 3.23 -29.35
N GLN A 9 38.98 3.06 -29.43
CA GLN A 9 39.91 3.36 -28.34
C GLN A 9 39.92 4.86 -27.99
N GLU A 10 39.92 5.71 -29.01
CA GLU A 10 39.97 7.16 -28.84
C GLU A 10 38.69 7.70 -28.20
N LEU A 11 37.52 7.16 -28.56
CA LEU A 11 36.25 7.49 -27.91
C LEU A 11 36.22 7.03 -26.45
N TYR A 12 36.77 5.85 -26.14
CA TYR A 12 36.94 5.38 -24.77
C TYR A 12 37.82 6.36 -23.97
N ASP A 13 39.00 6.72 -24.47
CA ASP A 13 39.92 7.62 -23.77
C ASP A 13 39.27 8.99 -23.51
N LEU A 14 38.50 9.52 -24.47
CA LEU A 14 37.76 10.77 -24.32
C LEU A 14 36.68 10.68 -23.23
N VAL A 15 35.89 9.61 -23.20
CA VAL A 15 34.80 9.41 -22.22
C VAL A 15 35.32 9.32 -20.78
N TRP A 16 36.56 8.85 -20.59
CA TRP A 16 37.22 8.81 -19.29
C TRP A 16 38.04 10.06 -18.98
N LYS A 17 38.25 10.95 -19.97
CA LYS A 17 38.96 12.24 -19.82
C LYS A 17 38.02 13.45 -19.67
N GLU A 18 36.84 13.41 -20.28
CA GLU A 18 35.83 14.45 -20.24
C GLU A 18 34.43 13.91 -19.95
N SER A 19 33.58 14.71 -19.30
CA SER A 19 32.20 14.31 -19.03
C SER A 19 31.39 14.12 -20.33
N ILE A 20 30.47 13.15 -20.32
CA ILE A 20 29.54 12.88 -21.43
C ILE A 20 28.82 14.15 -21.89
N THR A 21 28.46 15.05 -20.98
CA THR A 21 27.79 16.31 -21.33
C THR A 21 28.70 17.28 -22.10
N SER A 22 30.00 17.31 -21.78
CA SER A 22 31.00 18.12 -22.51
C SER A 22 31.23 17.56 -23.91
N LEU A 23 31.46 16.25 -24.00
CA LEU A 23 31.67 15.55 -25.27
C LEU A 23 30.44 15.64 -26.18
N ALA A 24 29.24 15.48 -25.61
CA ALA A 24 28.00 15.63 -26.35
C ALA A 24 27.89 17.02 -27.01
N LYS A 25 28.24 18.09 -26.27
CA LYS A 25 28.30 19.44 -26.85
C LYS A 25 29.39 19.57 -27.93
N LYS A 26 30.58 19.02 -27.69
CA LYS A 26 31.73 19.09 -28.60
C LYS A 26 31.45 18.45 -29.95
N TYR A 27 30.74 17.32 -29.96
CA TYR A 27 30.38 16.58 -31.16
C TYR A 27 28.97 16.89 -31.68
N ALA A 28 28.31 17.93 -31.15
CA ALA A 28 26.93 18.30 -31.49
C ALA A 28 25.93 17.12 -31.40
N LEU A 29 26.08 16.28 -30.37
CA LEU A 29 25.24 15.13 -30.04
C LEU A 29 24.41 15.38 -28.77
N THR A 30 23.35 14.61 -28.57
CA THR A 30 22.67 14.56 -27.27
C THR A 30 23.44 13.67 -26.29
N SER A 31 23.38 13.97 -24.99
CA SER A 31 24.02 13.14 -23.96
C SER A 31 23.54 11.69 -23.98
N HIS A 32 22.29 11.42 -24.41
CA HIS A 32 21.79 10.07 -24.63
C HIS A 32 22.34 9.46 -25.91
N GLY A 33 22.38 10.22 -27.01
CA GLY A 33 22.96 9.75 -28.29
C GLY A 33 24.39 9.25 -28.10
N LEU A 34 25.23 10.02 -27.40
CA LEU A 34 26.60 9.62 -27.08
C LEU A 34 26.65 8.36 -26.21
N LYS A 35 25.77 8.23 -25.18
CA LYS A 35 25.67 7.00 -24.37
C LYS A 35 25.24 5.79 -25.19
N SER A 36 24.33 5.99 -26.14
CA SER A 36 23.84 4.93 -27.02
C SER A 36 24.93 4.45 -27.95
N ILE A 37 25.73 5.36 -28.50
CA ILE A 37 26.92 5.05 -29.30
C ILE A 37 27.92 4.25 -28.47
N CYS A 38 28.26 4.69 -27.25
CA CYS A 38 29.17 3.94 -26.37
C CYS A 38 28.64 2.55 -26.04
N LYS A 39 27.33 2.40 -25.77
CA LYS A 39 26.69 1.11 -25.48
C LYS A 39 26.76 0.18 -26.70
N ASN A 40 26.41 0.67 -27.89
CA ASN A 40 26.42 -0.12 -29.12
C ASN A 40 27.83 -0.52 -29.55
N SER A 41 28.84 0.27 -29.20
CA SER A 41 30.26 -0.03 -29.43
C SER A 41 30.94 -0.74 -28.25
N ASN A 42 30.18 -1.19 -27.25
CA ASN A 42 30.66 -1.86 -26.05
C ASN A 42 31.86 -1.13 -25.38
N ILE A 43 31.69 0.18 -25.18
CA ILE A 43 32.62 1.06 -24.48
C ILE A 43 32.07 1.29 -23.07
N PRO A 44 32.81 0.89 -22.02
CA PRO A 44 32.37 1.12 -20.65
C PRO A 44 32.39 2.62 -20.32
N LEU A 45 31.36 3.06 -19.60
CA LEU A 45 31.17 4.45 -19.19
C LEU A 45 31.56 4.64 -17.73
N PRO A 46 32.08 5.81 -17.34
CA PRO A 46 32.34 6.12 -15.94
C PRO A 46 31.06 6.04 -15.12
N GLN A 47 31.11 5.26 -14.03
CA GLN A 47 29.99 5.09 -13.09
C GLN A 47 29.54 6.43 -12.49
N ASN A 48 28.27 6.49 -12.05
CA ASN A 48 27.72 7.66 -11.40
C ASN A 48 28.59 8.06 -10.19
N GLY A 49 29.09 9.31 -10.20
CA GLY A 49 29.98 9.84 -9.16
C GLY A 49 31.48 9.75 -9.46
N TYR A 50 31.90 9.10 -10.56
CA TYR A 50 33.30 9.09 -11.01
C TYR A 50 33.91 10.50 -11.08
N TRP A 51 33.25 11.42 -11.80
CA TRP A 51 33.71 12.81 -11.94
C TRP A 51 33.78 13.59 -10.62
N SER A 52 32.94 13.24 -9.65
CA SER A 52 33.02 13.82 -8.30
C SER A 52 34.23 13.29 -7.55
N LYS A 53 34.53 11.99 -7.67
CA LYS A 53 35.74 11.40 -7.07
C LYS A 53 37.02 12.00 -7.66
N VAL A 54 37.08 12.18 -8.99
CA VAL A 54 38.19 12.86 -9.67
C VAL A 54 38.38 14.28 -9.15
N LYS A 55 37.29 15.07 -9.05
CA LYS A 55 37.33 16.46 -8.56
C LYS A 55 37.88 16.58 -7.12
N PHE A 56 37.64 15.58 -6.28
CA PHE A 56 38.08 15.56 -4.88
C PHE A 56 39.31 14.66 -4.64
N ASN A 57 40.10 14.35 -5.68
CA ASN A 57 41.33 13.54 -5.60
C ASN A 57 41.15 12.18 -4.89
N LYS A 58 39.98 11.55 -5.04
CA LYS A 58 39.71 10.22 -4.47
C LYS A 58 40.12 9.12 -5.45
N PRO A 59 40.48 7.92 -4.96
CA PRO A 59 40.81 6.80 -5.82
C PRO A 59 39.62 6.43 -6.72
N VAL A 60 39.89 6.23 -8.01
CA VAL A 60 38.90 5.85 -9.03
C VAL A 60 39.31 4.54 -9.68
N VAL A 61 38.32 3.72 -10.00
CA VAL A 61 38.50 2.48 -10.78
C VAL A 61 38.06 2.79 -12.21
N ILE A 62 38.94 2.49 -13.18
CA ILE A 62 38.67 2.63 -14.60
C ILE A 62 38.43 1.22 -15.15
N GLU A 63 37.26 0.99 -15.72
CA GLU A 63 36.91 -0.29 -16.35
C GLU A 63 37.66 -0.41 -17.68
N LYS A 64 38.43 -1.50 -17.85
CA LYS A 64 39.22 -1.72 -19.07
C LYS A 64 38.30 -1.90 -20.28
N LEU A 65 38.70 -1.34 -21.43
CA LEU A 65 38.00 -1.54 -22.69
C LEU A 65 38.03 -3.04 -23.09
N PRO A 66 36.87 -3.68 -23.35
CA PRO A 66 36.84 -5.07 -23.79
C PRO A 66 37.43 -5.25 -25.20
N GLU A 67 38.45 -6.10 -25.31
CA GLU A 67 39.01 -6.56 -26.59
C GLU A 67 38.09 -7.60 -27.22
N ASP A 68 37.06 -7.13 -27.90
CA ASP A 68 36.15 -7.97 -28.70
C ASP A 68 36.25 -7.55 -30.17
N SER A 69 36.68 -8.49 -31.01
CA SER A 69 36.87 -8.33 -32.46
C SER A 69 35.55 -8.23 -33.24
N SER A 70 34.42 -8.47 -32.58
CA SER A 70 33.08 -8.38 -33.16
C SER A 70 32.57 -6.93 -33.30
N PHE A 71 33.22 -5.96 -32.65
CA PHE A 71 32.83 -4.56 -32.68
C PHE A 71 33.69 -3.73 -33.65
N SER A 72 33.05 -2.81 -34.37
CA SER A 72 33.74 -1.88 -35.28
C SER A 72 34.80 -1.06 -34.54
N GLN A 73 35.99 -0.98 -35.12
CA GLN A 73 37.10 -0.16 -34.63
C GLN A 73 36.93 1.33 -34.97
N LEU A 74 36.04 1.64 -35.91
CA LEU A 74 35.68 3.00 -36.31
C LEU A 74 34.21 3.27 -35.95
N ILE A 75 33.99 4.35 -35.22
CA ILE A 75 32.67 4.79 -34.75
C ILE A 75 32.33 6.08 -35.48
N GLU A 76 31.24 6.04 -36.23
CA GLU A 76 30.68 7.24 -36.85
C GLU A 76 29.90 8.05 -35.82
N LEU A 77 30.41 9.23 -35.46
CA LEU A 77 29.68 10.23 -34.70
C LEU A 77 28.83 11.05 -35.66
N THR A 78 27.79 10.42 -36.22
CA THR A 78 26.84 11.15 -37.07
C THR A 78 25.82 11.85 -36.19
N SER A 79 25.63 13.15 -36.41
CA SER A 79 24.40 13.84 -36.04
C SER A 79 23.30 13.40 -37.00
N SER A 80 22.96 12.11 -36.97
CA SER A 80 21.64 11.71 -37.43
C SER A 80 20.65 12.34 -36.44
N VAL A 81 20.18 13.54 -36.75
CA VAL A 81 18.75 13.82 -36.64
C VAL A 81 18.07 12.93 -37.69
N LYS A 82 18.24 11.61 -37.56
CA LYS A 82 17.13 10.75 -37.89
C LYS A 82 16.08 11.23 -36.91
N GLU A 83 14.94 11.59 -37.44
CA GLU A 83 13.68 11.40 -36.75
C GLU A 83 13.65 9.93 -36.34
N ASP A 84 14.44 9.59 -35.33
CA ASP A 84 14.30 8.42 -34.53
C ASP A 84 13.01 8.72 -33.79
N THR A 85 11.91 8.39 -34.47
CA THR A 85 10.75 7.73 -33.92
C THR A 85 11.21 6.48 -33.17
N ILE A 86 12.12 6.63 -32.21
CA ILE A 86 12.05 5.86 -30.99
C ILE A 86 10.77 6.41 -30.37
N SER A 87 9.69 5.66 -30.57
CA SER A 87 8.52 5.67 -29.71
C SER A 87 9.00 5.36 -28.29
N TYR A 88 9.67 6.33 -27.67
CA TYR A 88 9.65 6.47 -26.23
C TYR A 88 8.18 6.65 -25.93
N GLU A 89 7.53 5.63 -25.36
CA GLU A 89 6.29 5.86 -24.64
C GLU A 89 6.61 6.96 -23.64
N ARG A 90 6.26 8.20 -23.99
CA ARG A 90 6.46 9.35 -23.12
C ARG A 90 5.75 8.96 -21.82
N SER A 91 6.43 9.09 -20.68
CA SER A 91 5.80 8.83 -19.40
C SER A 91 4.46 9.57 -19.37
N PRO A 92 3.36 8.95 -18.88
CA PRO A 92 2.06 9.61 -18.78
C PRO A 92 2.14 11.01 -18.14
N TYR A 93 3.09 11.20 -17.22
CA TYR A 93 3.41 12.48 -16.61
C TYR A 93 3.91 13.54 -17.59
N THR A 94 4.85 13.17 -18.47
CA THR A 94 5.40 14.08 -19.48
C THR A 94 4.36 14.43 -20.54
N ILE A 95 3.50 13.47 -20.89
CA ILE A 95 2.39 13.70 -21.83
C ILE A 95 1.45 14.75 -21.25
N LEU A 96 1.00 14.58 -20.00
CA LEU A 96 0.10 15.55 -19.35
C LEU A 96 0.72 16.93 -19.19
N ILE A 97 2.01 17.03 -18.87
CA ILE A 97 2.70 18.33 -18.82
C ILE A 97 2.64 19.01 -20.19
N GLN A 98 3.00 18.29 -21.25
CA GLN A 98 3.00 18.84 -22.61
C GLN A 98 1.59 19.22 -23.05
N GLU A 99 0.58 18.43 -22.71
CA GLU A 99 -0.81 18.72 -23.00
C GLU A 99 -1.25 20.06 -22.38
N ILE A 100 -0.88 20.30 -21.11
CA ILE A 100 -1.21 21.54 -20.40
C ILE A 100 -0.38 22.72 -20.94
N GLU A 101 0.91 22.53 -21.21
CA GLU A 101 1.81 23.59 -21.70
C GLU A 101 1.48 24.01 -23.13
N ASN A 102 0.99 23.09 -23.97
CA ASN A 102 0.65 23.37 -25.36
C ASN A 102 -0.75 23.97 -25.53
N ASP A 103 -1.58 24.02 -24.48
CA ASP A 103 -2.88 24.68 -24.53
C ASP A 103 -2.72 26.20 -24.36
N PRO A 104 -2.99 27.00 -25.41
CA PRO A 104 -2.80 28.45 -25.36
C PRO A 104 -3.77 29.16 -24.40
N ASN A 105 -4.89 28.52 -24.04
CA ASN A 105 -5.91 29.12 -23.17
C ASN A 105 -5.75 28.72 -21.70
N ALA A 106 -4.87 27.77 -21.39
CA ALA A 106 -4.66 27.32 -20.03
C ALA A 106 -4.04 28.44 -19.17
N PRO A 107 -4.60 28.73 -17.96
CA PRO A 107 -4.06 29.77 -17.07
C PRO A 107 -2.80 29.27 -16.35
N VAL A 108 -1.71 29.09 -17.10
CA VAL A 108 -0.44 28.54 -16.63
C VAL A 108 0.42 29.60 -15.93
N ILE A 109 0.30 30.86 -16.34
CA ILE A 109 1.14 31.95 -15.85
C ILE A 109 0.51 32.58 -14.62
N VAL A 110 1.28 32.66 -13.53
CA VAL A 110 0.89 33.38 -12.32
C VAL A 110 1.06 34.88 -12.54
N SER A 111 -0.04 35.63 -12.50
CA SER A 111 0.00 37.09 -12.64
C SER A 111 0.68 37.77 -11.45
N ASP A 112 1.30 38.92 -11.70
CA ASP A 112 1.88 39.76 -10.65
C ASP A 112 0.80 40.45 -9.79
N ASN A 113 -0.39 40.65 -10.34
CA ASN A 113 -1.51 41.28 -9.66
C ASN A 113 -2.73 40.36 -9.60
N LEU A 114 -3.40 40.34 -8.45
CA LEU A 114 -4.59 39.53 -8.25
C LEU A 114 -5.81 40.26 -8.85
N THR A 115 -6.12 39.99 -10.11
CA THR A 115 -7.29 40.55 -10.80
C THR A 115 -8.36 39.48 -10.97
N LYS A 116 -9.58 39.76 -10.48
CA LYS A 116 -10.71 38.81 -10.45
C LYS A 116 -10.31 37.42 -9.90
N PRO A 117 -9.96 37.32 -8.61
CA PRO A 117 -9.60 36.05 -7.99
C PRO A 117 -10.77 35.05 -7.97
N ASP A 118 -10.46 33.76 -7.88
CA ASP A 118 -11.45 32.70 -7.63
C ASP A 118 -12.22 32.96 -6.32
N ILE A 119 -13.46 32.46 -6.23
CA ILE A 119 -14.29 32.60 -5.03
C ILE A 119 -13.59 32.07 -3.77
N LEU A 120 -12.84 30.96 -3.89
CA LEU A 120 -12.09 30.42 -2.75
C LEU A 120 -11.01 31.39 -2.27
N ILE A 121 -10.38 32.13 -3.18
CA ILE A 121 -9.34 33.12 -2.86
C ILE A 121 -9.95 34.42 -2.34
N GLN A 122 -11.09 34.86 -2.88
CA GLN A 122 -11.86 35.98 -2.33
C GLN A 122 -12.21 35.73 -0.87
N ASN A 123 -12.79 34.56 -0.58
CA ASN A 123 -13.11 34.12 0.77
C ASN A 123 -11.87 34.08 1.66
N THR A 124 -10.76 33.54 1.15
CA THR A 124 -9.49 33.49 1.89
C THR A 124 -9.01 34.89 2.28
N GLN A 125 -9.06 35.88 1.36
CA GLN A 125 -8.70 37.26 1.67
C GLN A 125 -9.57 37.86 2.78
N GLU A 126 -10.88 37.61 2.74
CA GLU A 126 -11.81 38.10 3.77
C GLU A 126 -11.54 37.48 5.14
N ILE A 127 -11.34 36.15 5.20
CA ILE A 127 -11.00 35.44 6.43
C ILE A 127 -9.72 36.01 7.05
N TYR A 128 -8.67 36.19 6.25
CA TYR A 128 -7.41 36.77 6.72
C TYR A 128 -7.59 38.19 7.25
N ARG A 129 -8.40 39.03 6.58
CA ARG A 129 -8.69 40.39 7.02
C ARG A 129 -9.42 40.41 8.37
N LYS A 130 -10.35 39.48 8.60
CA LYS A 130 -11.06 39.33 9.88
C LYS A 130 -10.13 38.79 10.96
N GLN A 131 -9.30 37.79 10.66
CA GLN A 131 -8.34 37.21 11.60
C GLN A 131 -7.28 38.20 12.08
N LYS A 132 -6.90 39.19 11.27
CA LYS A 132 -6.04 40.31 11.70
C LYS A 132 -6.67 41.18 12.78
N LYS A 133 -8.01 41.27 12.83
CA LYS A 133 -8.74 42.00 13.88
C LYS A 133 -9.06 41.10 15.07
N GLU A 134 -9.47 39.86 14.80
CA GLU A 134 -9.91 38.87 15.77
C GLU A 134 -9.13 37.57 15.59
N ARG A 135 -8.14 37.36 16.47
CA ARG A 135 -7.15 36.27 16.34
C ARG A 135 -7.75 34.86 16.19
N PHE A 136 -8.96 34.64 16.70
CA PHE A 136 -9.65 33.34 16.68
C PHE A 136 -10.90 33.32 15.79
N TYR A 137 -11.01 34.26 14.84
CA TYR A 137 -12.11 34.26 13.88
C TYR A 137 -12.08 33.00 13.02
N ARG A 138 -13.19 32.27 13.03
CA ARG A 138 -13.44 31.09 12.20
C ARG A 138 -14.87 31.13 11.71
N ASP A 139 -15.04 30.93 10.40
CA ASP A 139 -16.35 30.85 9.78
C ASP A 139 -16.49 29.50 9.08
N ASP A 140 -17.13 28.56 9.77
CA ASP A 140 -17.34 27.21 9.26
C ASP A 140 -18.31 27.14 8.10
N LYS A 141 -18.98 28.24 7.71
CA LYS A 141 -19.88 28.25 6.56
C LYS A 141 -19.15 28.61 5.27
N VAL A 142 -18.00 29.26 5.35
CA VAL A 142 -17.28 29.79 4.20
C VAL A 142 -16.12 28.88 3.82
N ASP A 143 -16.08 28.44 2.55
CA ASP A 143 -14.93 27.70 2.02
C ASP A 143 -13.78 28.65 1.71
N TYR A 144 -12.63 28.44 2.36
CA TYR A 144 -11.41 29.19 2.13
C TYR A 144 -10.20 28.26 2.08
N VAL A 145 -9.14 28.71 1.40
CA VAL A 145 -7.89 27.96 1.24
C VAL A 145 -7.03 28.15 2.47
N ALA A 146 -6.56 27.05 3.06
CA ALA A 146 -5.60 27.10 4.15
C ALA A 146 -4.23 27.58 3.65
N ILE A 147 -3.86 28.79 4.06
CA ILE A 147 -2.54 29.38 3.82
C ILE A 147 -1.93 29.65 5.21
N ASN A 148 -0.64 29.35 5.39
CA ASN A 148 0.08 29.49 6.66
C ASN A 148 1.44 30.13 6.38
N VAL A 149 1.43 31.44 6.10
CA VAL A 149 2.60 32.21 5.69
C VAL A 149 2.70 33.51 6.49
N ASP A 150 3.88 34.09 6.54
CA ASP A 150 4.07 35.42 7.10
C ASP A 150 3.36 36.50 6.25
N ASP A 151 2.99 37.62 6.87
CA ASP A 151 2.31 38.74 6.22
C ASP A 151 3.06 39.24 4.98
N ALA A 152 4.40 39.21 5.00
CA ALA A 152 5.23 39.59 3.86
C ALA A 152 5.01 38.70 2.62
N ASN A 153 4.65 37.42 2.81
CA ASN A 153 4.47 36.45 1.74
C ASN A 153 3.01 36.20 1.37
N LEU A 154 2.05 36.78 2.11
CA LEU A 154 0.62 36.54 1.88
C LEU A 154 0.18 36.92 0.46
N ALA A 155 0.63 38.05 -0.07
CA ALA A 155 0.28 38.48 -1.42
C ALA A 155 0.81 37.51 -2.50
N ARG A 156 2.01 36.96 -2.32
CA ARG A 156 2.58 35.94 -3.22
C ARG A 156 1.82 34.62 -3.12
N ALA A 157 1.51 34.19 -1.90
CA ALA A 157 0.74 32.99 -1.62
C ALA A 157 -0.64 33.02 -2.28
N LEU A 158 -1.38 34.12 -2.14
CA LEU A 158 -2.70 34.29 -2.75
C LEU A 158 -2.66 34.19 -4.28
N ARG A 159 -1.65 34.80 -4.92
CA ARG A 159 -1.49 34.74 -6.39
C ARG A 159 -1.19 33.33 -6.89
N ILE A 160 -0.29 32.61 -6.20
CA ILE A 160 0.04 31.21 -6.52
C ILE A 160 -1.21 30.33 -6.39
N MET A 161 -1.94 30.46 -5.28
CA MET A 161 -3.14 29.64 -5.03
C MET A 161 -4.28 29.98 -5.99
N ASP A 162 -4.45 31.25 -6.38
CA ASP A 162 -5.43 31.67 -7.38
C ASP A 162 -5.16 31.06 -8.75
N ALA A 163 -3.92 31.17 -9.24
CA ALA A 163 -3.53 30.56 -10.51
C ALA A 163 -3.68 29.04 -10.47
N PHE A 164 -3.29 28.40 -9.37
CA PHE A 164 -3.42 26.95 -9.19
C PHE A 164 -4.88 26.49 -9.23
N ILE A 165 -5.78 27.19 -8.52
CA ILE A 165 -7.22 26.87 -8.50
C ILE A 165 -7.85 27.10 -9.86
N LYS A 166 -7.52 28.22 -10.52
CA LYS A 166 -8.00 28.52 -11.87
C LYS A 166 -7.56 27.45 -12.88
N LEU A 167 -6.31 26.99 -12.79
CA LEU A 167 -5.80 25.92 -13.64
C LEU A 167 -6.52 24.59 -13.39
N LEU A 168 -6.77 24.24 -12.13
CA LEU A 168 -7.55 23.04 -11.79
C LEU A 168 -8.98 23.12 -12.34
N ARG A 169 -9.68 24.25 -12.17
CA ARG A 169 -11.03 24.45 -12.72
C ARG A 169 -11.04 24.41 -14.24
N TYR A 170 -10.05 25.03 -14.88
CA TYR A 170 -9.90 25.02 -16.33
C TYR A 170 -9.76 23.59 -16.88
N ARG A 171 -9.03 22.73 -16.16
CA ARG A 171 -8.93 21.29 -16.49
C ARG A 171 -10.16 20.45 -16.11
N GLY A 172 -11.24 21.09 -15.67
CA GLY A 172 -12.50 20.43 -15.34
C GLY A 172 -12.58 19.86 -13.93
N HIS A 173 -11.59 20.13 -13.07
CA HIS A 173 -11.59 19.65 -11.68
C HIS A 173 -12.44 20.55 -10.80
N SER A 174 -13.04 19.96 -9.77
CA SER A 174 -13.95 20.67 -8.87
C SER A 174 -13.41 20.74 -7.45
N PHE A 175 -14.13 21.45 -6.59
CA PHE A 175 -13.78 21.59 -5.18
C PHE A 175 -15.00 21.28 -4.33
N ARG A 176 -14.80 20.53 -3.25
CA ARG A 176 -15.87 20.11 -2.34
C ARG A 176 -15.38 20.20 -0.90
N ARG A 177 -16.28 20.51 0.02
CA ARG A 177 -16.04 20.39 1.45
C ARG A 177 -16.11 18.93 1.89
N ASP A 178 -15.13 18.47 2.67
CA ASP A 178 -15.16 17.11 3.20
C ASP A 178 -16.31 16.89 4.21
N ARG A 179 -16.51 15.63 4.61
CA ARG A 179 -17.55 15.25 5.59
C ARG A 179 -17.32 15.84 6.99
N ASN A 180 -16.11 16.30 7.29
CA ASN A 180 -15.72 16.82 8.60
C ASN A 180 -15.66 18.36 8.63
N ASN A 181 -16.17 19.03 7.58
CA ASN A 181 -16.14 20.48 7.39
C ASN A 181 -14.73 21.11 7.39
N PHE A 182 -13.69 20.35 7.06
CA PHE A 182 -12.32 20.87 6.91
C PHE A 182 -12.05 21.31 5.47
N GLY A 183 -12.43 22.56 5.17
CA GLY A 183 -11.98 23.30 3.98
C GLY A 183 -12.29 22.66 2.62
N PRO A 184 -11.98 23.35 1.52
CA PRO A 184 -12.15 22.79 0.19
C PRO A 184 -11.09 21.73 -0.06
N HIS A 185 -11.53 20.56 -0.51
CA HIS A 185 -10.71 19.50 -1.09
C HIS A 185 -10.76 19.62 -2.62
N ILE A 186 -9.65 19.33 -3.28
CA ILE A 186 -9.60 19.20 -4.74
C ILE A 186 -10.24 17.87 -5.11
N VAL A 187 -11.19 17.89 -6.04
CA VAL A 187 -11.87 16.69 -6.53
C VAL A 187 -11.49 16.46 -7.98
N ILE A 188 -10.74 15.39 -8.21
CA ILE A 188 -10.35 14.91 -9.54
C ILE A 188 -11.04 13.56 -9.73
N LYS A 189 -12.01 13.50 -10.65
CA LYS A 189 -12.95 12.37 -10.78
C LYS A 189 -13.67 12.13 -9.44
N ASP A 190 -13.42 11.01 -8.77
CA ASP A 190 -13.97 10.67 -7.44
C ASP A 190 -12.89 10.57 -6.34
N VAL A 191 -11.73 11.20 -6.58
CA VAL A 191 -10.62 11.24 -5.62
C VAL A 191 -10.50 12.64 -5.05
N GLU A 192 -10.53 12.71 -3.72
CA GLU A 192 -10.46 13.96 -2.95
C GLU A 192 -9.03 14.16 -2.41
N PHE A 193 -8.49 15.36 -2.61
CA PHE A 193 -7.18 15.75 -2.09
C PHE A 193 -7.30 16.98 -1.20
N SER A 194 -6.92 16.86 0.07
CA SER A 194 -6.73 18.02 0.94
C SER A 194 -5.52 18.82 0.45
N PHE A 195 -5.54 20.14 0.55
CA PHE A 195 -4.39 20.95 0.15
C PHE A 195 -4.24 22.18 1.04
N TYR A 196 -3.00 22.59 1.25
CA TYR A 196 -2.69 23.83 1.95
C TYR A 196 -1.31 24.36 1.54
N LEU A 197 -1.14 25.67 1.66
CA LEU A 197 0.14 26.33 1.43
C LEU A 197 0.74 26.74 2.77
N ARG A 198 2.03 26.47 2.99
CA ARG A 198 2.74 26.90 4.19
C ARG A 198 4.07 27.53 3.86
N GLU A 199 4.57 28.37 4.75
CA GLU A 199 5.94 28.85 4.71
C GLU A 199 6.86 27.93 5.52
N VAL A 200 8.06 27.68 5.02
CA VAL A 200 9.11 27.00 5.79
C VAL A 200 9.56 27.94 6.90
N GLN A 201 9.57 27.43 8.12
CA GLN A 201 10.06 28.16 9.29
C GLN A 201 11.38 27.56 9.76
N LYS A 202 12.34 28.42 10.09
CA LYS A 202 13.55 28.04 10.79
C LYS A 202 13.26 28.01 12.28
N ARG A 203 13.35 26.83 12.88
CA ARG A 203 13.21 26.64 14.33
C ARG A 203 14.50 27.03 15.04
N ILE A 204 14.40 27.90 16.01
CA ILE A 204 15.44 28.23 16.98
C ILE A 204 15.02 27.58 18.30
N PRO A 205 15.72 26.51 18.76
CA PRO A 205 15.39 25.88 20.03
C PRO A 205 15.56 26.88 21.17
N ALA A 206 14.78 26.71 22.24
CA ALA A 206 14.90 27.57 23.40
C ALA A 206 16.11 27.17 24.24
N ASP A 207 16.82 28.15 24.79
CA ASP A 207 18.00 27.92 25.63
C ASP A 207 17.66 27.38 27.03
N LYS A 208 16.37 27.43 27.43
CA LYS A 208 15.88 27.04 28.76
C LYS A 208 14.84 25.93 28.68
N LEU A 209 14.86 25.04 29.68
CA LEU A 209 13.86 24.01 29.89
C LEU A 209 12.46 24.65 30.09
N HIS A 210 11.43 24.11 29.42
CA HIS A 210 10.04 24.60 29.40
C HIS A 210 9.76 25.89 28.59
N TYR A 211 10.72 26.39 27.82
CA TYR A 211 10.48 27.52 26.91
C TYR A 211 10.14 27.03 25.49
N SER A 212 9.22 27.74 24.82
CA SER A 212 8.85 27.44 23.44
C SER A 212 9.96 27.84 22.46
N SER A 213 10.18 27.02 21.43
CA SER A 213 11.08 27.37 20.33
C SER A 213 10.55 28.58 19.56
N THR A 214 11.45 29.45 19.11
CA THR A 214 11.09 30.56 18.21
C THR A 214 11.14 30.09 16.77
N TYR A 215 10.17 30.50 15.96
CA TYR A 215 10.06 30.12 14.55
C TYR A 215 10.20 31.37 13.69
N LEU A 216 11.22 31.40 12.84
CA LEU A 216 11.46 32.52 11.92
C LEU A 216 11.01 32.14 10.51
N PRO A 217 10.22 33.00 9.82
CA PRO A 217 9.87 32.81 8.42
C PRO A 217 11.14 32.83 7.54
N THR A 218 11.16 32.03 6.48
CA THR A 218 12.33 31.90 5.58
C THR A 218 12.07 32.44 4.17
N GLY A 219 10.84 32.87 3.86
CA GLY A 219 10.39 33.29 2.54
C GLY A 219 10.08 32.14 1.57
N LYS A 220 10.38 30.88 1.95
CA LYS A 220 10.19 29.72 1.08
C LYS A 220 8.82 29.11 1.28
N LEU A 221 8.04 29.06 0.22
CA LEU A 221 6.68 28.50 0.22
C LEU A 221 6.71 27.01 -0.10
N VAL A 222 5.76 26.28 0.48
CA VAL A 222 5.53 24.84 0.30
C VAL A 222 4.05 24.61 0.08
N LEU A 223 3.70 24.03 -1.06
CA LEU A 223 2.38 23.50 -1.33
C LEU A 223 2.35 22.03 -0.92
N LYS A 224 1.45 21.68 -0.01
CA LYS A 224 1.22 20.30 0.40
C LYS A 224 -0.15 19.85 -0.03
N ILE A 225 -0.21 18.65 -0.62
CA ILE A 225 -1.44 18.03 -1.09
C ILE A 225 -1.51 16.60 -0.57
N GLY A 226 -2.68 16.18 -0.11
CA GLY A 226 -2.93 14.89 0.54
C GLY A 226 -2.72 14.91 2.05
N GLN A 227 -3.00 13.77 2.69
CA GLN A 227 -2.93 13.58 4.13
C GLN A 227 -1.92 12.49 4.49
N SER A 228 -1.31 12.60 5.67
CA SER A 228 -0.48 11.55 6.27
C SER A 228 0.61 11.02 5.31
N ILE A 229 0.62 9.72 5.03
CA ILE A 229 1.66 9.04 4.25
C ILE A 229 1.56 9.25 2.74
N THR A 230 0.38 9.62 2.23
CA THR A 230 0.16 9.90 0.81
C THR A 230 0.39 11.36 0.45
N ALA A 231 0.73 12.19 1.43
CA ALA A 231 0.95 13.61 1.21
C ALA A 231 2.21 13.87 0.38
N VAL A 232 2.05 14.71 -0.64
CA VAL A 232 3.13 15.16 -1.52
C VAL A 232 3.35 16.66 -1.28
N GLU A 233 4.62 17.05 -1.20
CA GLU A 233 5.02 18.44 -0.96
C GLU A 233 5.85 18.97 -2.14
N TRP A 234 5.49 20.15 -2.64
CA TRP A 234 6.29 20.94 -3.57
C TRP A 234 6.79 22.18 -2.85
N LYS A 235 8.07 22.51 -3.01
CA LYS A 235 8.73 23.60 -2.29
C LYS A 235 9.46 24.54 -3.24
N ASP A 236 9.59 25.80 -2.80
CA ASP A 236 10.53 26.73 -3.42
C ASP A 236 11.97 26.20 -3.30
N GLY A 237 12.57 25.94 -4.46
CA GLY A 237 13.97 25.55 -4.62
C GLY A 237 14.66 26.43 -5.65
N SER A 238 15.43 25.81 -6.55
CA SER A 238 15.95 26.51 -7.74
C SER A 238 14.84 26.95 -8.69
N VAL A 239 13.76 26.16 -8.74
CA VAL A 239 12.52 26.52 -9.42
C VAL A 239 11.53 26.99 -8.37
N LYS A 240 10.91 28.14 -8.59
CA LYS A 240 9.86 28.67 -7.71
C LYS A 240 8.54 27.94 -7.91
N LEU A 241 7.65 27.98 -6.92
CA LEU A 241 6.36 27.29 -6.98
C LEU A 241 5.45 27.76 -8.13
N GLU A 242 5.44 29.05 -8.44
CA GLU A 242 4.66 29.61 -9.55
C GLU A 242 4.98 28.94 -10.90
N ASN A 243 6.21 28.47 -11.09
CA ASN A 243 6.67 27.84 -12.33
C ASN A 243 6.53 26.30 -12.30
N GLN A 244 5.88 25.76 -11.27
CA GLN A 244 5.68 24.32 -11.10
C GLN A 244 4.20 23.92 -11.17
N LEU A 245 3.27 24.86 -11.35
CA LEU A 245 1.83 24.58 -11.28
C LEU A 245 1.37 23.49 -12.26
N VAL A 246 1.86 23.53 -13.50
CA VAL A 246 1.55 22.50 -14.50
C VAL A 246 2.02 21.11 -14.05
N LYS A 247 3.24 21.03 -13.55
CA LYS A 247 3.84 19.78 -13.02
C LYS A 247 3.05 19.24 -11.84
N ILE A 248 2.57 20.14 -10.98
CA ILE A 248 1.74 19.77 -9.83
C ILE A 248 0.41 19.20 -10.31
N VAL A 249 -0.31 19.91 -11.19
CA VAL A 249 -1.62 19.45 -11.72
C VAL A 249 -1.50 18.12 -12.46
N ALA A 250 -0.53 17.98 -13.36
CA ALA A 250 -0.27 16.72 -14.06
C ALA A 250 0.03 15.56 -13.09
N LYS A 251 0.77 15.83 -12.00
CA LYS A 251 1.03 14.80 -10.98
C LYS A 251 -0.24 14.40 -10.24
N LEU A 252 -1.12 15.35 -9.92
CA LEU A 252 -2.38 15.07 -9.22
C LEU A 252 -3.33 14.23 -10.06
N GLU A 253 -3.46 14.52 -11.36
CA GLU A 253 -4.28 13.72 -12.27
C GLU A 253 -3.82 12.25 -12.30
N LEU A 254 -2.50 12.01 -12.33
CA LEU A 254 -1.95 10.65 -12.26
C LEU A 254 -2.17 9.98 -10.91
N LEU A 255 -2.08 10.73 -9.81
CA LEU A 255 -2.34 10.19 -8.48
C LEU A 255 -3.81 9.79 -8.34
N ALA A 256 -4.73 10.57 -8.90
CA ALA A 256 -6.15 10.26 -8.93
C ALA A 256 -6.42 8.98 -9.74
N GLU A 257 -5.83 8.84 -10.92
CA GLU A 257 -5.95 7.63 -11.74
C GLU A 257 -5.44 6.39 -10.99
N LYS A 258 -4.26 6.50 -10.37
CA LYS A 258 -3.66 5.40 -9.62
C LYS A 258 -4.53 4.97 -8.43
N GLU A 259 -5.11 5.93 -7.73
CA GLU A 259 -6.01 5.68 -6.60
C GLU A 259 -7.29 4.96 -7.04
N ILE A 260 -7.88 5.34 -8.18
CA ILE A 260 -9.07 4.66 -8.74
C ILE A 260 -8.75 3.21 -9.09
N LEU A 261 -7.63 2.96 -9.77
CA LEU A 261 -7.19 1.60 -10.10
C LEU A 261 -6.97 0.76 -8.85
N TRP A 262 -6.31 1.31 -7.84
CA TRP A 262 -6.07 0.63 -6.57
C TRP A 262 -7.36 0.31 -5.82
N ARG A 263 -8.36 1.21 -5.82
CA ARG A 263 -9.69 0.96 -5.23
C ARG A 263 -10.39 -0.21 -5.91
N GLU A 264 -10.30 -0.31 -7.22
CA GLU A 264 -10.89 -1.42 -7.97
C GLU A 264 -10.19 -2.76 -7.69
N GLU A 265 -8.86 -2.77 -7.66
CA GLU A 265 -8.06 -3.94 -7.26
C GLU A 265 -8.45 -4.43 -5.85
N CYS A 266 -8.57 -3.50 -4.91
CA CYS A 266 -8.99 -3.80 -3.54
C CYS A 266 -10.43 -4.34 -3.48
N ARG A 267 -11.35 -3.82 -4.30
CA ARG A 267 -12.72 -4.32 -4.42
C ARG A 267 -12.75 -5.77 -4.89
N ILE A 268 -12.02 -6.09 -5.96
CA ILE A 268 -11.92 -7.44 -6.51
C ILE A 268 -11.30 -8.40 -5.49
N ALA A 269 -10.20 -8.00 -4.83
CA ALA A 269 -9.54 -8.82 -3.81
C ALA A 269 -10.42 -9.05 -2.57
N ALA A 270 -11.29 -8.09 -2.21
CA ALA A 270 -12.26 -8.28 -1.12
C ALA A 270 -13.33 -9.32 -1.49
N ILE A 271 -13.83 -9.29 -2.72
CA ILE A 271 -14.80 -10.27 -3.24
C ILE A 271 -14.20 -11.68 -3.23
N GLN A 272 -12.96 -11.84 -3.73
CA GLN A 272 -12.26 -13.12 -3.74
C GLN A 272 -12.05 -13.69 -2.33
N ARG A 273 -11.58 -12.86 -1.39
CA ARG A 273 -11.41 -13.27 0.01
C ARG A 273 -12.71 -13.69 0.67
N ALA A 274 -13.81 -12.97 0.41
CA ALA A 274 -15.12 -13.32 0.97
C ALA A 274 -15.60 -14.70 0.49
N GLU A 275 -15.36 -15.02 -0.79
CA GLU A 275 -15.71 -16.33 -1.36
C GLU A 275 -14.83 -17.46 -0.81
N GLU A 276 -13.51 -17.23 -0.71
CA GLU A 276 -12.58 -18.20 -0.09
C GLU A 276 -12.95 -18.48 1.38
N GLU A 277 -13.28 -17.43 2.14
CA GLU A 277 -13.74 -17.58 3.53
C GLU A 277 -15.05 -18.36 3.62
N ARG A 278 -15.98 -18.16 2.69
CA ARG A 278 -17.24 -18.91 2.62
C ARG A 278 -16.98 -20.38 2.36
N ILE A 279 -16.18 -20.72 1.34
CA ILE A 279 -15.80 -22.10 1.00
C ILE A 279 -15.11 -22.77 2.20
N LYS A 280 -14.18 -22.06 2.86
CA LYS A 280 -13.46 -22.57 4.03
C LYS A 280 -14.40 -22.84 5.21
N LYS A 281 -15.34 -21.93 5.50
CA LYS A 281 -16.35 -22.11 6.56
C LYS A 281 -17.26 -23.30 6.27
N GLU A 282 -17.72 -23.46 5.03
CA GLU A 282 -18.53 -24.61 4.62
C GLU A 282 -17.76 -25.93 4.75
N PHE A 283 -16.49 -25.96 4.32
CA PHE A 283 -15.64 -27.13 4.47
C PHE A 283 -15.42 -27.51 5.94
N LEU A 284 -15.11 -26.53 6.80
CA LEU A 284 -14.95 -26.74 8.24
C LEU A 284 -16.23 -27.28 8.86
N ALA A 285 -17.39 -26.70 8.55
CA ALA A 285 -18.67 -27.17 9.06
C ALA A 285 -18.99 -28.61 8.61
N ARG A 286 -18.65 -28.99 7.37
CA ARG A 286 -18.78 -30.37 6.89
C ARG A 286 -17.83 -31.31 7.63
N LYS A 287 -16.58 -30.91 7.81
CA LYS A 287 -15.56 -31.66 8.56
C LYS A 287 -15.99 -31.89 10.01
N ASP A 288 -16.51 -30.87 10.69
CA ASP A 288 -16.95 -30.98 12.08
C ASP A 288 -18.15 -31.93 12.21
N LYS A 289 -19.12 -31.83 11.30
CA LYS A 289 -20.24 -32.79 11.22
C LYS A 289 -19.74 -34.23 11.01
N GLU A 290 -18.76 -34.42 10.14
CA GLU A 290 -18.19 -35.74 9.86
C GLU A 290 -17.43 -36.30 11.08
N ILE A 291 -16.65 -35.46 11.76
CA ILE A 291 -15.96 -35.84 13.01
C ILE A 291 -16.95 -36.26 14.09
N ILE A 292 -18.07 -35.54 14.26
CA ILE A 292 -19.11 -35.90 15.22
C ILE A 292 -19.72 -37.27 14.88
N LYS A 293 -20.04 -37.52 13.61
CA LYS A 293 -20.55 -38.82 13.15
C LYS A 293 -19.57 -39.95 13.41
N ILE A 294 -18.29 -39.76 13.08
CA ILE A 294 -17.24 -40.77 13.29
C ILE A 294 -17.05 -41.05 14.78
N LYS A 295 -16.98 -40.01 15.62
CA LYS A 295 -16.87 -40.18 17.08
C LYS A 295 -18.04 -40.99 17.65
N LYS A 296 -19.25 -40.71 17.17
CA LYS A 296 -20.44 -41.48 17.56
C LYS A 296 -20.34 -42.93 17.12
N LEU A 297 -19.97 -43.19 15.86
CA LEU A 297 -19.78 -44.55 15.33
C LEU A 297 -18.78 -45.35 16.17
N PHE A 298 -17.63 -44.76 16.52
CA PHE A 298 -16.63 -45.44 17.34
C PHE A 298 -17.12 -45.68 18.77
N SER A 299 -17.79 -44.71 19.38
CA SER A 299 -18.38 -44.92 20.71
C SER A 299 -19.44 -46.02 20.71
N ASP A 300 -20.32 -46.03 19.71
CA ASP A 300 -21.36 -47.06 19.58
C ASP A 300 -20.72 -48.44 19.35
N ALA A 301 -19.69 -48.55 18.49
CA ALA A 301 -18.96 -49.80 18.27
C ALA A 301 -18.30 -50.33 19.56
N GLU A 302 -17.62 -49.47 20.32
CA GLU A 302 -17.01 -49.87 21.61
C GLU A 302 -18.06 -50.28 22.65
N LYS A 303 -19.23 -49.62 22.69
CA LYS A 303 -20.35 -50.01 23.58
C LYS A 303 -20.93 -51.37 23.20
N PHE A 304 -21.11 -51.62 21.90
CA PHE A 304 -21.58 -52.91 21.40
C PHE A 304 -20.61 -54.06 21.76
N GLU A 305 -19.30 -53.83 21.61
CA GLU A 305 -18.30 -54.81 21.99
C GLU A 305 -18.35 -55.13 23.49
N LYS A 306 -18.40 -54.10 24.34
CA LYS A 306 -18.55 -54.27 25.79
C LYS A 306 -19.84 -55.02 26.16
N ALA A 307 -20.98 -54.67 25.59
CA ALA A 307 -22.24 -55.38 25.82
C ALA A 307 -22.15 -56.86 25.40
N THR A 308 -21.46 -57.15 24.29
CA THR A 308 -21.19 -58.52 23.85
C THR A 308 -20.33 -59.28 24.86
N VAL A 309 -19.30 -58.64 25.41
CA VAL A 309 -18.48 -59.21 26.49
C VAL A 309 -19.32 -59.51 27.73
N TYR A 310 -20.19 -58.58 28.14
CA TYR A 310 -21.09 -58.78 29.29
C TYR A 310 -22.02 -59.97 29.07
N ARG A 311 -22.68 -60.07 27.91
CA ARG A 311 -23.54 -61.22 27.58
C ARG A 311 -22.79 -62.54 27.58
N ARG A 312 -21.55 -62.56 27.06
CA ARG A 312 -20.71 -63.77 27.11
C ARG A 312 -20.37 -64.18 28.54
N PHE A 313 -20.04 -63.21 29.40
CA PHE A 313 -19.75 -63.48 30.82
C PHE A 313 -20.98 -64.02 31.55
N ILE A 314 -22.15 -63.40 31.37
CA ILE A 314 -23.42 -63.85 31.98
C ILE A 314 -23.72 -65.30 31.56
N LYS A 315 -23.59 -65.60 30.27
CA LYS A 315 -23.78 -66.96 29.75
C LYS A 315 -22.79 -67.97 30.35
N ALA A 316 -21.52 -67.59 30.48
CA ALA A 316 -20.50 -68.44 31.11
C ALA A 316 -20.79 -68.69 32.61
N THR A 317 -21.27 -67.68 33.34
CA THR A 317 -21.66 -67.83 34.75
C THR A 317 -22.88 -68.75 34.92
N GLU A 318 -23.85 -68.67 34.01
CA GLU A 318 -25.00 -69.57 34.00
C GLU A 318 -24.57 -71.02 33.73
N GLN A 319 -23.73 -71.25 32.72
CA GLN A 319 -23.21 -72.58 32.40
C GLN A 319 -22.43 -73.20 33.57
N LYS A 320 -21.53 -72.44 34.21
CA LYS A 320 -20.78 -72.91 35.38
C LYS A 320 -21.68 -73.30 36.54
N ALA A 321 -22.73 -72.51 36.82
CA ALA A 321 -23.67 -72.82 37.90
C ALA A 321 -24.52 -74.07 37.61
N ILE A 322 -24.82 -74.35 36.35
CA ILE A 322 -25.49 -75.58 35.91
C ILE A 322 -24.56 -76.80 36.11
N GLU A 323 -23.29 -76.68 35.70
CA GLU A 323 -22.29 -77.75 35.85
C GLU A 323 -22.01 -78.11 37.34
N GLU A 324 -22.02 -77.11 38.22
CA GLU A 324 -21.82 -77.26 39.66
C GLU A 324 -23.11 -77.62 40.44
N ASN A 325 -24.25 -77.79 39.75
CA ASN A 325 -25.58 -78.05 40.35
C ASN A 325 -26.02 -77.02 41.41
N ASN A 326 -25.57 -75.77 41.30
CA ASN A 326 -25.80 -74.70 42.27
C ASN A 326 -26.68 -73.59 41.70
N VAL A 327 -27.77 -73.98 41.03
CA VAL A 327 -28.74 -73.04 40.44
C VAL A 327 -29.72 -72.58 41.52
N THR A 328 -29.38 -71.48 42.19
CA THR A 328 -30.24 -70.83 43.19
C THR A 328 -31.16 -69.78 42.57
N SER A 329 -32.29 -69.49 43.26
CA SER A 329 -33.23 -68.44 42.83
C SER A 329 -32.56 -67.07 42.69
N VAL A 330 -31.67 -66.75 43.63
CA VAL A 330 -30.92 -65.48 43.65
C VAL A 330 -30.06 -65.31 42.40
N LEU A 331 -29.44 -66.39 41.91
CA LEU A 331 -28.63 -66.34 40.70
C LEU A 331 -29.48 -66.11 39.45
N LYS A 332 -30.68 -66.70 39.37
CA LYS A 332 -31.61 -66.47 38.24
C LYS A 332 -32.06 -65.01 38.17
N ASP A 333 -32.36 -64.40 39.30
CA ASP A 333 -32.73 -62.99 39.36
C ASP A 333 -31.56 -62.08 38.97
N TRP A 334 -30.34 -62.43 39.39
CA TRP A 334 -29.12 -61.72 38.97
C TRP A 334 -28.85 -61.86 37.47
N ILE A 335 -29.00 -63.05 36.88
CA ILE A 335 -28.84 -63.26 35.43
C ILE A 335 -29.85 -62.43 34.64
N LYS A 336 -31.11 -62.38 35.10
CA LYS A 336 -32.14 -61.53 34.48
C LYS A 336 -31.74 -60.06 34.52
N TRP A 337 -31.41 -59.54 35.70
CA TRP A 337 -30.94 -58.17 35.87
C TRP A 337 -29.72 -57.85 35.01
N ALA A 338 -28.72 -58.74 34.97
CA ALA A 338 -27.49 -58.53 34.24
C ALA A 338 -27.70 -58.48 32.72
N ASN A 339 -28.62 -59.30 32.17
CA ASN A 339 -29.00 -59.23 30.76
C ASN A 339 -29.73 -57.91 30.45
N GLU A 340 -30.65 -57.47 31.32
CA GLU A 340 -31.35 -56.20 31.15
C GLU A 340 -30.38 -55.00 31.14
N LYS A 341 -29.34 -55.02 31.98
CA LYS A 341 -28.28 -54.00 31.98
C LYS A 341 -27.38 -54.09 30.73
N ALA A 342 -27.10 -55.29 30.23
CA ALA A 342 -26.35 -55.45 28.98
C ALA A 342 -27.15 -54.92 27.77
N ASP A 343 -28.47 -55.12 27.75
CA ASP A 343 -29.36 -54.61 26.70
C ASP A 343 -29.56 -53.09 26.76
N TRP A 344 -29.54 -52.50 27.96
CA TRP A 344 -29.50 -51.05 28.14
C TRP A 344 -28.18 -50.45 27.61
N PHE A 345 -27.04 -51.13 27.86
CA PHE A 345 -25.73 -50.64 27.42
C PHE A 345 -25.49 -50.79 25.91
N ASP A 346 -26.13 -51.78 25.26
CA ASP A 346 -26.00 -52.04 23.83
C ASP A 346 -26.73 -50.97 22.97
N PRO A 347 -26.02 -50.34 22.00
CA PRO A 347 -26.61 -49.37 21.08
C PRO A 347 -27.79 -49.86 20.22
N PHE A 348 -27.92 -51.18 20.01
CA PHE A 348 -28.96 -51.74 19.13
C PHE A 348 -30.29 -52.02 19.83
N THR A 349 -30.25 -52.47 21.09
CA THR A 349 -31.47 -52.82 21.85
C THR A 349 -32.21 -51.61 22.41
N LYS A 350 -31.49 -50.50 22.68
CA LYS A 350 -32.07 -49.22 23.17
C LYS A 350 -33.09 -49.41 24.30
N ARG A 351 -32.85 -50.38 25.18
CA ARG A 351 -33.73 -50.62 26.33
C ARG A 351 -33.53 -49.49 27.32
N GLU A 352 -34.62 -48.86 27.77
CA GLU A 352 -34.56 -47.87 28.84
C GLU A 352 -34.40 -48.57 30.19
N ASP A 353 -33.58 -47.99 31.06
CA ASP A 353 -33.38 -48.47 32.41
C ASP A 353 -34.19 -47.62 33.39
N GLU A 354 -34.76 -48.24 34.42
CA GLU A 354 -35.61 -47.53 35.39
C GLU A 354 -34.83 -46.51 36.23
N LEU A 355 -33.51 -46.70 36.40
CA LEU A 355 -32.68 -45.89 37.29
C LEU A 355 -31.56 -45.13 36.57
N LEU A 356 -31.05 -45.64 35.44
CA LEU A 356 -29.87 -45.08 34.75
C LEU A 356 -30.22 -44.41 33.42
N ASN A 357 -29.56 -43.29 33.11
CA ASN A 357 -29.76 -42.52 31.88
C ASN A 357 -28.53 -42.56 30.95
N GLU A 358 -28.61 -41.92 29.78
CA GLU A 358 -27.51 -41.97 28.80
C GLU A 358 -26.22 -41.26 29.25
N ASN A 359 -26.27 -40.34 30.23
CA ASN A 359 -25.05 -39.79 30.82
C ASN A 359 -24.34 -40.83 31.70
N ASP A 360 -25.10 -41.63 32.46
CA ASP A 360 -24.55 -42.73 33.27
C ASP A 360 -23.92 -43.80 32.38
N LYS A 361 -24.53 -44.06 31.22
CA LYS A 361 -24.00 -44.96 30.18
C LYS A 361 -22.68 -44.45 29.59
N GLU A 362 -22.58 -43.16 29.31
CA GLU A 362 -21.33 -42.54 28.84
C GLU A 362 -20.25 -42.54 29.93
N GLU A 363 -20.62 -42.31 31.19
CA GLU A 363 -19.69 -42.34 32.32
C GLU A 363 -19.16 -43.75 32.59
N LEU A 364 -19.97 -44.79 32.47
CA LEU A 364 -19.51 -46.19 32.53
C LEU A 364 -18.66 -46.58 31.31
N HIS A 365 -18.98 -46.03 30.14
CA HIS A 365 -18.26 -46.30 28.91
C HIS A 365 -16.86 -45.64 28.91
N LYS A 366 -16.79 -44.38 29.35
CA LYS A 366 -15.57 -43.57 29.50
C LYS A 366 -15.58 -42.89 30.86
N PRO A 367 -15.15 -43.60 31.92
CA PRO A 367 -15.09 -43.01 33.26
C PRO A 367 -14.18 -41.79 33.22
N LYS A 368 -14.65 -40.68 33.78
CA LYS A 368 -13.84 -39.47 33.93
C LYS A 368 -12.58 -39.88 34.69
N GLN A 369 -11.40 -39.56 34.16
CA GLN A 369 -10.18 -39.66 34.95
C GLN A 369 -10.38 -38.79 36.19
N GLN A 370 -10.26 -39.38 37.38
CA GLN A 370 -10.15 -38.61 38.61
C GLN A 370 -8.90 -37.74 38.45
N ASN A 371 -9.11 -36.47 38.12
CA ASN A 371 -8.07 -35.47 38.24
C ASN A 371 -7.78 -35.33 39.73
N ASN A 372 -6.81 -36.09 40.22
CA ASN A 372 -6.19 -35.87 41.52
C ASN A 372 -5.40 -34.56 41.46
N TYR A 373 -6.12 -33.42 41.43
CA TYR A 373 -5.57 -32.15 41.88
C TYR A 373 -5.69 -32.11 43.40
N TYR A 374 -4.85 -32.90 44.06
CA TYR A 374 -4.40 -32.61 45.41
C TYR A 374 -2.89 -32.40 45.36
N ARG A 375 -2.52 -31.20 45.78
CA ARG A 375 -1.17 -30.68 45.99
C ARG A 375 -0.66 -31.15 47.34
#